data_AF-A0A976K917-F1
#
_entry.id   AF-A0A976K917-F1
#
_cell.length_a   1.000
_cell.length_b   1.000
_cell.length_c   1.000
_cell.angle_alpha   90.00
_cell.angle_beta   90.00
_cell.angle_gamma   90.00
#
_symmetry.space_group_name_H-M   'P 1'
#
loop_
_entity.id
_entity.type
_entity.pdbx_description
1 polymer ?
#
loop_
_entity_poly.entity_id
_entity_poly.type
_entity_poly.pdbx_seq_one_letter_code
_entity_poly.pdbx_strand_id
1 'polypeptide(L)'
;MLLAVLLLVAVGCQRSGERGPAEKLDTVEVGEGFDAGLTTAFDQKAKQVGGEKISGVLPQGFPRDLPLYTPSSLVDFGEADAGMHYLEFDTSDGAAVVRRRLEADLANSGWRPLSADLTTSFVKGDRQVTLAVRDLSPGARIRYVYSREP
;
A
#
# COMPACT_ATOMS: atom_id res chain seq x y z
N MET A 1 -7.57 -52.39 23.10
CA MET A 1 -6.49 -52.43 24.11
C MET A 1 -5.17 -52.19 23.39
N LEU A 2 -4.40 -51.25 23.94
CA LEU A 2 -2.95 -51.00 23.86
C LEU A 2 -2.23 -51.17 22.50
N LEU A 3 -1.72 -50.08 21.90
CA LEU A 3 -0.44 -49.42 22.20
C LEU A 3 0.76 -50.22 21.65
N ALA A 4 1.48 -49.68 20.65
CA ALA A 4 2.93 -49.44 20.75
C ALA A 4 3.61 -49.10 19.40
N VAL A 5 4.22 -47.91 19.37
CA VAL A 5 5.60 -47.63 18.88
C VAL A 5 5.82 -47.80 17.37
N LEU A 6 5.65 -46.76 16.55
CA LEU A 6 6.59 -45.63 16.33
C LEU A 6 8.03 -46.10 15.98
N LEU A 7 8.27 -46.42 14.69
CA LEU A 7 9.61 -46.46 14.11
C LEU A 7 9.75 -45.34 13.07
N LEU A 8 10.33 -44.22 13.52
CA LEU A 8 10.91 -43.18 12.66
C LEU A 8 12.23 -43.71 12.08
N VAL A 9 12.21 -44.16 10.83
CA VAL A 9 13.44 -44.41 10.06
C VAL A 9 13.81 -43.13 9.33
N ALA A 10 14.75 -42.39 9.91
CA ALA A 10 15.39 -41.24 9.31
C ALA A 10 16.30 -41.71 8.16
N VAL A 11 15.77 -41.75 6.94
CA VAL A 11 16.59 -41.83 5.72
C VAL A 11 17.12 -40.44 5.42
N GLY A 12 18.18 -40.06 6.12
CA GLY A 12 18.97 -38.88 5.78
C GLY A 12 19.72 -39.14 4.49
N CYS A 13 19.33 -38.45 3.41
CA CYS A 13 20.12 -38.39 2.19
C CYS A 13 21.53 -37.87 2.52
N GLN A 14 22.53 -38.75 2.43
CA GLN A 14 23.94 -38.43 2.38
C GLN A 14 24.21 -37.51 1.18
N ARG A 15 24.27 -36.21 1.44
CA ARG A 15 24.88 -35.25 0.51
C ARG A 15 26.35 -35.12 0.87
N SER A 16 27.19 -36.01 0.33
CA SER A 16 28.63 -35.77 0.22
C SER A 16 28.85 -34.62 -0.76
N GLY A 17 28.80 -33.40 -0.25
CA GLY A 17 29.42 -32.25 -0.90
C GLY A 17 30.76 -32.01 -0.24
N GLU A 18 31.85 -32.30 -0.94
CA GLU A 18 33.19 -31.83 -0.58
C GLU A 18 33.12 -30.32 -0.33
N ARG A 19 33.36 -29.90 0.92
CA ARG A 19 33.69 -28.50 1.22
C ARG A 19 35.07 -28.26 0.64
N GLY A 20 35.13 -27.57 -0.50
CA GLY A 20 36.34 -26.86 -0.90
C GLY A 20 36.83 -25.99 0.27
N PRO A 21 38.14 -25.70 0.35
CA PRO A 21 38.70 -24.95 1.45
C PRO A 21 37.89 -23.67 1.63
N ALA A 22 37.45 -23.42 2.87
CA ALA A 22 36.73 -22.20 3.21
C ALA A 22 37.64 -21.03 2.82
N GLU A 23 37.32 -20.38 1.72
CA GLU A 23 37.86 -19.07 1.41
C GLU A 23 37.52 -18.21 2.61
N LYS A 24 38.55 -17.76 3.33
CA LYS A 24 38.36 -16.87 4.47
C LYS A 24 37.73 -15.62 3.88
N LEU A 25 36.43 -15.45 4.12
CA LEU A 25 35.80 -14.15 4.02
C LEU A 25 36.54 -13.29 5.03
N ASP A 26 37.44 -12.44 4.53
CA ASP A 26 37.98 -11.34 5.32
C ASP A 26 36.80 -10.39 5.56
N THR A 27 36.11 -10.60 6.67
CA THR A 27 35.29 -9.55 7.27
C THR A 27 36.24 -8.47 7.72
N VAL A 28 36.39 -7.45 6.89
CA VAL A 28 36.94 -6.16 7.32
C VAL A 28 35.99 -5.66 8.41
N GLU A 29 36.50 -5.60 9.64
CA GLU A 29 35.79 -4.91 10.71
C GLU A 29 35.75 -3.44 10.31
N VAL A 30 34.58 -2.98 9.86
CA VAL A 30 34.32 -1.56 9.70
C VAL A 30 34.25 -1.04 11.13
N GLY A 31 35.36 -0.50 11.65
CA GLY A 31 35.41 0.09 12.99
C GLY A 31 34.29 1.10 13.16
N GLU A 32 33.87 1.39 14.40
CA GLU A 32 32.76 2.31 14.77
C GLU A 32 32.91 3.68 14.10
N GLY A 33 32.51 3.75 12.83
CA GLY A 33 32.70 4.88 11.95
C GLY A 33 31.49 5.78 12.05
N PHE A 34 31.51 6.69 13.03
CA PHE A 34 30.66 7.88 13.09
C PHE A 34 29.15 7.64 12.86
N ASP A 35 28.55 6.70 13.58
CA ASP A 35 27.11 6.42 13.43
C ASP A 35 26.19 7.23 14.37
N ALA A 36 26.74 8.22 15.09
CA ALA A 36 25.98 9.03 16.05
C ALA A 36 25.43 10.36 15.47
N GLY A 37 25.76 10.68 14.21
CA GLY A 37 25.37 11.94 13.56
C GLY A 37 24.44 11.78 12.35
N LEU A 38 24.23 10.56 11.87
CA LEU A 38 23.31 10.29 10.77
C LEU A 38 21.87 10.45 11.27
N THR A 39 21.29 11.59 10.94
CA THR A 39 19.91 11.92 11.28
C THR A 39 19.13 12.19 10.01
N THR A 40 17.95 11.59 9.92
CA THR A 40 16.99 11.86 8.85
C THR A 40 16.31 13.22 9.02
N ALA A 41 16.63 13.97 10.09
CA ALA A 41 16.10 15.30 10.36
C ALA A 41 16.37 16.31 9.23
N PHE A 42 17.42 16.10 8.43
CA PHE A 42 17.79 16.96 7.30
C PHE A 42 17.53 16.32 5.94
N ASP A 43 16.93 15.14 5.90
CA ASP A 43 16.54 14.53 4.63
C ASP A 43 15.57 15.48 3.94
N GLN A 44 15.87 15.83 2.68
CA GLN A 44 14.96 16.60 1.87
C GLN A 44 13.69 15.78 1.68
N LYS A 45 12.66 16.10 2.45
CA LYS A 45 11.31 15.60 2.21
C LYS A 45 10.90 16.08 0.82
N ALA A 46 10.47 15.16 -0.02
CA ALA A 46 9.93 15.49 -1.34
C ALA A 46 8.87 16.59 -1.16
N LYS A 47 9.16 17.78 -1.69
CA LYS A 47 8.25 18.92 -1.62
C LYS A 47 7.10 18.61 -2.58
N GLN A 48 5.92 18.31 -2.05
CA GLN A 48 4.71 18.25 -2.88
C GLN A 48 4.56 19.63 -3.55
N VAL A 49 4.67 19.64 -4.88
CA VAL A 49 4.57 20.87 -5.67
C VAL A 49 3.14 21.36 -5.53
N GLY A 50 2.96 22.47 -4.80
CA GLY A 50 1.66 23.09 -4.58
C GLY A 50 1.00 23.44 -5.91
N GLY A 51 0.00 22.65 -6.28
CA GLY A 51 -0.86 22.84 -7.43
C GLY A 51 -2.06 21.91 -7.30
N GLU A 52 -3.13 22.18 -8.03
CA GLU A 52 -4.32 21.31 -8.12
C GLU A 52 -4.03 20.00 -8.86
N LYS A 53 -2.81 19.48 -8.78
CA LYS A 53 -2.30 18.38 -9.59
C LYS A 53 -1.97 17.18 -8.71
N ILE A 54 -2.19 16.00 -9.27
CA ILE A 54 -1.66 14.75 -8.76
C ILE A 54 -0.18 14.66 -9.16
N SER A 55 0.66 14.25 -8.22
CA SER A 55 2.04 13.84 -8.52
C SER A 55 2.05 12.34 -8.81
N GLY A 56 2.37 11.95 -10.05
CA GLY A 56 2.36 10.56 -10.52
C GLY A 56 1.53 10.35 -11.79
N VAL A 57 1.59 9.15 -12.37
CA VAL A 57 0.77 8.76 -13.53
C VAL A 57 -0.29 7.78 -13.05
N LEU A 58 -1.56 8.08 -13.30
CA LEU A 58 -2.67 7.17 -12.96
C LEU A 58 -2.56 5.87 -13.78
N PRO A 59 -2.82 4.69 -13.18
CA PRO A 59 -2.82 3.45 -13.92
C PRO A 59 -3.90 3.45 -15.01
N GLN A 60 -3.63 2.74 -16.10
CA GLN A 60 -4.59 2.56 -17.19
C GLN A 60 -5.88 1.91 -16.66
N GLY A 61 -7.03 2.43 -17.09
CA GLY A 61 -8.34 1.93 -16.67
C GLY A 61 -8.81 2.43 -15.31
N PHE A 62 -8.12 3.41 -14.70
CA PHE A 62 -8.70 4.16 -13.58
C PHE A 62 -9.98 4.88 -14.04
N PRO A 63 -11.12 4.68 -13.36
CA PRO A 63 -12.38 5.26 -13.81
C PRO A 63 -12.37 6.78 -13.79
N ARG A 64 -12.86 7.39 -14.88
CA ARG A 64 -12.81 8.85 -15.06
C ARG A 64 -13.78 9.62 -14.17
N ASP A 65 -14.75 8.93 -13.60
CA ASP A 65 -15.80 9.48 -12.76
C ASP A 65 -15.55 9.27 -11.26
N LEU A 66 -14.41 8.68 -10.88
CA LEU A 66 -13.95 8.65 -9.50
C LEU A 66 -13.17 9.96 -9.20
N PRO A 67 -13.58 10.72 -8.18
CA PRO A 67 -12.93 11.97 -7.84
C PRO A 67 -11.54 11.71 -7.25
N LEU A 68 -10.60 12.61 -7.55
CA LEU A 68 -9.25 12.60 -7.00
C LEU A 68 -9.06 13.78 -6.07
N TYR A 69 -8.50 13.55 -4.89
CA TYR A 69 -8.16 14.63 -3.97
C TYR A 69 -6.85 15.29 -4.41
N THR A 70 -6.88 16.60 -4.68
CA THR A 70 -5.69 17.38 -5.03
C THR A 70 -5.45 18.50 -4.02
N PRO A 71 -4.18 18.80 -3.69
CA PRO A 71 -2.97 18.08 -4.10
C PRO A 71 -2.83 16.71 -3.42
N SER A 72 -2.34 15.71 -4.16
CA SER A 72 -1.91 14.42 -3.61
C SER A 72 -0.84 13.76 -4.48
N SER A 73 -0.17 12.74 -3.93
CA SER A 73 0.85 11.95 -4.61
C SER A 73 0.44 10.49 -4.68
N LEU A 74 0.53 9.88 -5.85
CA LEU A 74 0.32 8.45 -6.03
C LEU A 74 1.42 7.68 -5.28
N VAL A 75 1.04 6.76 -4.38
CA VAL A 75 1.99 5.98 -3.58
C VAL A 75 2.00 4.50 -3.90
N ASP A 76 0.87 3.93 -4.29
CA ASP A 76 0.76 2.52 -4.65
C ASP A 76 -0.46 2.24 -5.53
N PHE A 77 -0.43 1.17 -6.32
CA PHE A 77 -1.55 0.68 -7.10
C PHE A 77 -1.36 -0.78 -7.51
N GLY A 78 -2.46 -1.50 -7.72
CA GLY A 78 -2.37 -2.89 -8.13
C GLY A 78 -3.71 -3.58 -8.27
N GLU A 79 -3.67 -4.91 -8.24
CA GLU A 79 -4.84 -5.77 -8.15
C GLU A 79 -5.19 -6.04 -6.69
N ALA A 80 -6.48 -6.09 -6.42
CA ALA A 80 -7.07 -6.54 -5.17
C ALA A 80 -7.87 -7.83 -5.43
N ASP A 81 -8.48 -8.39 -4.40
CA ASP A 81 -9.24 -9.63 -4.52
C ASP A 81 -10.41 -9.50 -5.51
N ALA A 82 -10.81 -10.64 -6.09
CA ALA A 82 -11.99 -10.78 -6.96
C ALA A 82 -12.00 -9.86 -8.20
N GLY A 83 -10.83 -9.60 -8.81
CA GLY A 83 -10.72 -8.79 -10.03
C GLY A 83 -10.91 -7.29 -9.81
N MET A 84 -10.84 -6.84 -8.55
CA MET A 84 -10.82 -5.44 -8.21
C MET A 84 -9.40 -4.88 -8.33
N HIS A 85 -9.29 -3.57 -8.40
CA HIS A 85 -8.02 -2.85 -8.42
C HIS A 85 -7.97 -1.88 -7.26
N TYR A 86 -6.77 -1.53 -6.82
CA TYR A 86 -6.59 -0.50 -5.81
C TYR A 86 -5.65 0.61 -6.26
N LEU A 87 -5.84 1.77 -5.65
CA LEU A 87 -5.03 2.97 -5.86
C LEU A 87 -4.88 3.71 -4.54
N GLU A 88 -3.65 4.06 -4.17
CA GLU A 88 -3.34 4.80 -2.95
C GLU A 88 -2.72 6.16 -3.23
N PHE A 89 -3.15 7.18 -2.49
CA PHE A 89 -2.56 8.52 -2.54
C PHE A 89 -2.25 9.06 -1.15
N ASP A 90 -1.17 9.83 -1.05
CA ASP A 90 -0.85 10.64 0.14
C ASP A 90 -1.12 12.12 -0.11
N THR A 91 -1.72 12.77 0.87
CA THR A 91 -2.00 14.20 0.87
C THR A 91 -1.53 14.86 2.16
N SER A 92 -1.23 16.16 2.09
CA SER A 92 -0.86 16.98 3.24
C SER A 92 -2.03 17.29 4.17
N ASP A 93 -3.27 17.17 3.68
CA ASP A 93 -4.46 17.55 4.42
C ASP A 93 -4.92 16.43 5.38
N GLY A 94 -5.53 16.82 6.49
CA GLY A 94 -5.98 15.87 7.51
C GLY A 94 -7.14 14.98 7.04
N ALA A 95 -7.20 13.75 7.56
CA ALA A 95 -8.13 12.71 7.13
C ALA A 95 -9.61 13.14 7.15
N ALA A 96 -10.04 13.94 8.13
CA ALA A 96 -11.41 14.42 8.23
C ALA A 96 -11.80 15.39 7.09
N VAL A 97 -10.88 16.28 6.71
CA VAL A 97 -11.09 17.24 5.60
C VAL A 97 -11.16 16.48 4.29
N VAL A 98 -10.21 15.58 4.09
CA VAL A 98 -10.09 14.74 2.89
C VAL A 98 -11.33 13.88 2.70
N ARG A 99 -11.76 13.17 3.74
CA ARG A 99 -12.95 12.31 3.73
C ARG A 99 -14.20 13.09 3.33
N ARG A 100 -14.49 14.19 4.03
CA ARG A 100 -15.68 15.01 3.77
C ARG A 100 -15.72 15.53 2.32
N ARG A 101 -14.58 15.94 1.76
CA ARG A 101 -14.50 16.42 0.37
C ARG A 101 -14.76 15.30 -0.62
N LEU A 102 -14.07 14.17 -0.47
CA LEU A 102 -14.23 13.02 -1.38
C LEU A 102 -15.64 12.44 -1.35
N GLU A 103 -16.27 12.38 -0.18
CA GLU A 103 -17.67 11.94 -0.04
C GLU A 103 -18.63 12.89 -0.78
N ALA A 104 -18.43 14.20 -0.67
CA ALA A 104 -19.21 15.18 -1.42
C ALA A 104 -18.98 15.08 -2.94
N ASP A 105 -17.73 14.92 -3.37
CA ASP A 105 -17.38 14.80 -4.78
C ASP A 105 -17.91 13.49 -5.40
N LEU A 106 -17.91 12.40 -4.64
CA LEU A 106 -18.52 11.12 -5.04
C LEU A 106 -20.04 11.30 -5.24
N ALA A 107 -20.72 11.93 -4.28
CA ALA A 107 -22.15 12.22 -4.38
C ALA A 107 -22.47 13.11 -5.59
N ASN A 108 -21.68 14.16 -5.82
CA ASN A 108 -21.81 15.05 -6.98
C ASN A 108 -21.58 14.32 -8.31
N SER A 109 -20.76 13.26 -8.30
CA SER A 109 -20.46 12.42 -9.46
C SER A 109 -21.48 11.28 -9.65
N GLY A 110 -22.55 11.25 -8.85
CA GLY A 110 -23.66 10.30 -8.96
C GLY A 110 -23.43 8.98 -8.23
N TRP A 111 -22.35 8.84 -7.46
CA TRP A 111 -22.13 7.69 -6.59
C TRP A 111 -23.02 7.78 -5.36
N ARG A 112 -23.52 6.64 -4.90
CA ARG A 112 -24.39 6.55 -3.73
C ARG A 112 -23.80 5.56 -2.74
N PRO A 113 -23.95 5.77 -1.42
CA PRO A 113 -23.57 4.74 -0.45
C PRO A 113 -24.24 3.40 -0.78
N LEU A 114 -23.48 2.31 -0.71
CA LEU A 114 -23.97 0.95 -0.97
C LEU A 114 -25.07 0.56 0.03
N SER A 115 -24.90 0.94 1.30
CA SER A 115 -25.91 0.84 2.35
C SER A 115 -25.70 1.94 3.39
N ALA A 116 -26.71 2.16 4.25
CA ALA A 116 -26.59 3.13 5.35
C ALA A 116 -25.50 2.73 6.37
N ASP A 117 -25.20 1.42 6.47
CA ASP A 117 -24.22 0.88 7.42
C ASP A 117 -22.79 0.84 6.86
N LEU A 118 -22.63 0.96 5.53
CA LEU A 118 -21.34 0.90 4.84
C LEU A 118 -20.90 2.28 4.35
N THR A 119 -20.42 3.09 5.28
CA THR A 119 -20.01 4.49 5.02
C THR A 119 -18.81 4.65 4.09
N THR A 120 -18.07 3.57 3.82
CA THR A 120 -16.89 3.57 2.96
C THR A 120 -17.15 2.99 1.57
N SER A 121 -18.31 2.39 1.32
CA SER A 121 -18.60 1.72 0.04
C SER A 121 -19.68 2.45 -0.73
N PHE A 122 -19.43 2.67 -2.02
CA PHE A 122 -20.30 3.42 -2.90
C PHE A 122 -20.56 2.65 -4.19
N VAL A 123 -21.72 2.88 -4.78
CA VAL A 123 -22.18 2.24 -6.02
C VAL A 123 -22.65 3.25 -7.05
N LYS A 124 -22.48 2.89 -8.32
CA LYS A 124 -23.01 3.62 -9.47
C LYS A 124 -23.26 2.63 -10.62
N GLY A 125 -24.53 2.33 -10.88
CA GLY A 125 -24.88 1.25 -11.81
C GLY A 125 -24.46 -0.12 -11.26
N ASP A 126 -23.71 -0.88 -12.05
CA ASP A 126 -23.09 -2.16 -11.71
C ASP A 126 -21.70 -2.03 -11.08
N ARG A 127 -21.19 -0.80 -10.94
CA ARG A 127 -19.86 -0.52 -10.41
C ARG A 127 -19.91 -0.24 -8.91
N GLN A 128 -18.88 -0.70 -8.22
CA GLN A 128 -18.66 -0.46 -6.79
C GLN A 128 -17.25 0.10 -6.55
N VAL A 129 -17.16 1.02 -5.61
CA VAL A 129 -15.89 1.53 -5.08
C VAL A 129 -15.91 1.52 -3.55
N THR A 130 -14.81 1.15 -2.93
CA THR A 130 -14.57 1.34 -1.51
C THR A 130 -13.51 2.42 -1.32
N LEU A 131 -13.85 3.43 -0.53
CA LEU A 131 -12.99 4.56 -0.16
C LEU A 131 -12.60 4.44 1.31
N ALA A 132 -11.29 4.27 1.55
CA ALA A 132 -10.72 4.36 2.88
C ALA A 132 -9.82 5.60 2.97
N VAL A 133 -9.98 6.38 4.05
CA VAL A 133 -9.10 7.50 4.37
C VAL A 133 -8.55 7.28 5.77
N ARG A 134 -7.23 7.10 5.89
CA ARG A 134 -6.50 6.91 7.15
C ARG A 134 -5.64 8.13 7.47
N ASP A 135 -5.49 8.43 8.75
CA ASP A 135 -4.61 9.48 9.24
C ASP A 135 -3.13 9.06 9.12
N LEU A 136 -2.26 9.99 8.73
CA LEU A 136 -0.79 9.81 8.69
C LEU A 136 -0.02 10.81 9.58
N SER A 137 -0.69 11.83 10.12
CA SER A 137 -0.15 12.82 11.07
C SER A 137 1.33 13.23 10.85
N PRO A 138 1.62 14.25 10.00
CA PRO A 138 0.66 15.07 9.25
C PRO A 138 0.13 14.37 7.99
N GLY A 139 -1.09 14.74 7.60
CA GLY A 139 -1.70 14.33 6.34
C GLY A 139 -2.61 13.10 6.43
N ALA A 140 -2.95 12.55 5.27
CA ALA A 140 -3.80 11.38 5.16
C ALA A 140 -3.39 10.50 3.99
N ARG A 141 -3.67 9.21 4.12
CA ARG A 141 -3.65 8.28 2.99
C ARG A 141 -5.06 7.93 2.56
N ILE A 142 -5.30 8.08 1.27
CA ILE A 142 -6.53 7.70 0.59
C ILE A 142 -6.28 6.38 -0.11
N ARG A 143 -7.18 5.42 0.02
CA ARG A 143 -7.19 4.16 -0.74
C ARG A 143 -8.53 3.99 -1.42
N TYR A 144 -8.50 3.82 -2.73
CA TYR A 144 -9.63 3.35 -3.53
C TYR A 144 -9.48 1.86 -3.79
N VAL A 145 -10.58 1.11 -3.73
CA VAL A 145 -10.70 -0.24 -4.30
C VAL A 145 -11.89 -0.22 -5.25
N TYR A 146 -11.69 -0.53 -6.53
CA TYR A 146 -12.67 -0.30 -7.59
C TYR A 146 -12.60 -1.38 -8.69
N SER A 147 -13.70 -1.56 -9.42
CA SER A 147 -13.69 -2.31 -10.69
C SER A 147 -13.20 -1.43 -11.85
N ARG A 148 -12.38 -1.97 -12.75
CA ARG A 148 -11.95 -1.26 -13.96
C ARG A 148 -13.15 -0.96 -14.86
N GLU A 149 -13.07 0.16 -15.58
CA GLU A 149 -13.94 0.35 -16.74
C GLU A 149 -13.52 -0.62 -17.85
N PRO A 150 -14.48 -1.24 -18.56
CA PRO A 150 -14.20 -2.13 -19.68
C PRO A 150 -13.55 -1.40 -20.88
#